data_AF-G8C3K2-F1
#
_entry.id   AF-G8C3K2-F1
#
_cell.length_a   1.000
_cell.length_b   1.000
_cell.length_c   1.000
_cell.angle_alpha   90.00
_cell.angle_beta   90.00
_cell.angle_gamma   90.00
#
_symmetry.space_group_name_H-M   'P 1'
#
loop_
_entity.id
_entity.type
_entity.pdbx_description
1 polymer ?
#
loop_
_entity_poly.entity_id
_entity_poly.type
_entity_poly.pdbx_seq_one_letter_code
_entity_poly.pdbx_strand_id
1 'polypeptide(L)'
;MDLTNQEKVNEADQGNTIKTIYTENTKEGNTLNLEQESQVEVLKITEQSKKWIEDYQSAKSKLESFVSSAAGSARRSKRSTSSSVVASLTQKEREAIWEMYKLFEEIERERKKLIPKFNEIDNSLTITEATKDRPTQSTLQSALAKIQWTTQSKVKWENPAPRAKLGRSASTPTHLSWELWTNNPFKSFMEETDYKQLKRKIKDLEAQHHQQKRNGMVRRGIYQTAYNPTAQDRLIAQRLETAREEVTSRVALQLLNWMGQNKSYR
;
A
#
# COMPACT_ATOMS: atom_id res chain seq x y z
N MET A 1 2.49 81.45 -5.38
CA MET A 1 2.54 80.02 -5.04
C MET A 1 2.99 79.94 -3.61
N ASP A 2 2.07 79.57 -2.73
CA ASP A 2 2.27 79.50 -1.29
C ASP A 2 2.94 78.14 -0.97
N LEU A 3 4.17 78.17 -0.46
CA LEU A 3 4.98 76.98 -0.14
C LEU A 3 4.74 76.47 1.30
N THR A 4 3.71 76.97 1.98
CA THR A 4 3.43 76.68 3.40
C THR A 4 2.66 75.38 3.65
N ASN A 5 2.07 74.77 2.60
CA ASN A 5 1.42 73.46 2.69
C ASN A 5 2.42 72.31 2.42
N GLN A 6 3.55 72.31 3.13
CA GLN A 6 4.25 71.05 3.35
C GLN A 6 3.43 70.28 4.38
N GLU A 7 2.62 69.33 3.93
CA GLU A 7 2.11 68.26 4.79
C GLU A 7 3.32 67.65 5.52
N LYS A 8 3.48 68.02 6.79
CA LYS A 8 4.40 67.34 7.68
C LYS A 8 3.86 65.93 7.84
N VAL A 9 4.39 65.01 7.04
CA VAL A 9 4.18 63.58 7.23
C VAL A 9 4.60 63.29 8.68
N ASN A 10 3.64 62.89 9.50
CA ASN A 10 3.88 62.61 10.92
C ASN A 10 4.97 61.54 11.05
N GLU A 11 5.98 61.76 11.88
CA GLU A 11 7.06 60.78 12.12
C GLU A 11 6.51 59.43 12.60
N ALA A 12 5.36 59.43 13.27
CA ALA A 12 4.62 58.23 13.67
C ALA A 12 4.10 57.42 12.47
N ASP A 13 3.64 58.09 11.40
CA ASP A 13 3.14 57.44 10.18
C ASP A 13 4.31 56.90 9.34
N GLN A 14 5.45 57.59 9.32
CA GLN A 14 6.69 57.08 8.74
C GLN A 14 7.20 55.86 9.51
N GLY A 15 7.22 55.91 10.85
CA GLY A 15 7.64 54.80 11.70
C GLY A 15 6.74 53.56 11.56
N ASN A 16 5.43 53.74 11.42
CA ASN A 16 4.49 52.65 11.16
C ASN A 16 4.65 52.06 9.75
N THR A 17 4.85 52.91 8.74
CA THR A 17 5.09 52.46 7.36
C THR A 17 6.40 51.69 7.25
N ILE A 18 7.48 52.18 7.87
CA ILE A 18 8.79 51.52 7.91
C ILE A 18 8.71 50.17 8.64
N LYS A 19 8.06 50.11 9.82
CA LYS A 19 7.84 48.85 10.53
C LYS A 19 7.06 47.84 9.68
N THR A 20 6.02 48.30 8.99
CA THR A 20 5.21 47.46 8.09
C THR A 20 6.05 46.89 6.96
N ILE A 21 6.86 47.72 6.29
CA ILE A 21 7.78 47.30 5.22
C ILE A 21 8.81 46.28 5.75
N TYR A 22 9.40 46.51 6.93
CA TYR A 22 10.34 45.54 7.52
C TYR A 22 9.67 44.21 7.87
N THR A 23 8.45 44.24 8.43
CA THR A 23 7.70 43.01 8.74
C THR A 23 7.30 42.26 7.47
N GLU A 24 6.92 42.98 6.41
CA GLU A 24 6.57 42.39 5.12
C GLU A 24 7.78 41.78 4.42
N ASN A 25 8.92 42.47 4.42
CA ASN A 25 10.18 41.95 3.87
C ASN A 25 10.68 40.72 4.65
N THR A 26 10.51 40.71 5.99
CA THR A 26 10.83 39.54 6.82
C THR A 26 9.89 38.36 6.51
N LYS A 27 8.59 38.63 6.32
CA LYS A 27 7.60 37.62 5.93
C LYS A 27 7.92 37.05 4.54
N GLU A 28 8.25 37.90 3.57
CA GLU A 28 8.65 37.50 2.22
C GLU A 28 9.93 36.64 2.25
N GLY A 29 10.96 37.08 2.97
CA GLY A 29 12.20 36.32 3.13
C GLY A 29 11.98 34.93 3.76
N ASN A 30 11.16 34.86 4.81
CA ASN A 30 10.80 33.58 5.43
C ASN A 30 9.98 32.68 4.49
N THR A 31 9.10 33.27 3.68
CA THR A 31 8.30 32.54 2.68
C THR A 31 9.18 31.96 1.57
N LEU A 32 10.13 32.74 1.04
CA LEU A 32 11.07 32.29 0.01
C LEU A 32 11.99 31.17 0.54
N ASN A 33 12.49 31.29 1.77
CA ASN A 33 13.30 30.25 2.39
C ASN A 33 12.50 28.94 2.55
N LEU A 34 11.26 29.04 3.02
CA LEU A 34 10.37 27.90 3.17
C LEU A 34 10.05 27.24 1.83
N GLU A 35 9.81 28.04 0.79
CA GLU A 35 9.61 27.54 -0.56
C GLU A 35 10.83 26.76 -1.04
N GLN A 36 12.03 27.33 -0.88
CA GLN A 36 13.27 26.68 -1.27
C GLN A 36 13.50 25.35 -0.51
N GLU A 37 13.29 25.33 0.81
CA GLU A 37 13.36 24.10 1.61
C GLU A 37 12.37 23.04 1.10
N SER A 38 11.13 23.45 0.79
CA SER A 38 10.11 22.54 0.28
C SER A 38 10.48 21.95 -1.08
N GLN A 39 11.04 22.77 -1.99
CA GLN A 39 11.45 22.34 -3.31
C GLN A 39 12.61 21.34 -3.24
N VAL A 40 13.59 21.56 -2.37
CA VAL A 40 14.72 20.64 -2.17
C VAL A 40 14.24 19.26 -1.73
N GLU A 41 13.34 19.19 -0.75
CA GLU A 41 12.81 17.89 -0.28
C GLU A 41 11.95 17.19 -1.34
N VAL A 42 11.14 17.94 -2.09
CA VAL A 42 10.37 17.37 -3.21
C VAL A 42 11.30 16.82 -4.31
N LEU A 43 12.34 17.54 -4.68
CA LEU A 43 13.31 17.09 -5.68
C LEU A 43 14.02 15.80 -5.24
N LYS A 44 14.45 15.74 -3.99
CA LYS A 44 15.08 14.55 -3.42
C LYS A 44 14.16 13.33 -3.47
N ILE A 45 12.90 13.48 -3.06
CA ILE A 45 11.94 12.36 -3.03
C ILE A 45 11.54 11.94 -4.44
N THR A 46 11.34 12.90 -5.35
CA THR A 46 11.04 12.59 -6.76
C THR A 46 12.19 11.82 -7.40
N GLU A 47 13.43 12.19 -7.13
CA GLU A 47 14.61 11.47 -7.63
C GLU A 47 14.68 10.04 -7.09
N GLN A 48 14.46 9.83 -5.79
CA GLN A 48 14.41 8.50 -5.18
C GLN A 48 13.27 7.63 -5.75
N SER A 49 12.14 8.25 -6.09
CA SER A 49 10.96 7.56 -6.61
C SER A 49 11.15 7.03 -8.04
N LYS A 50 12.06 7.60 -8.84
CA LYS A 50 12.23 7.28 -10.27
C LYS A 50 12.46 5.80 -10.52
N LYS A 51 13.23 5.13 -9.67
CA LYS A 51 13.53 3.69 -9.80
C LYS A 51 12.28 2.81 -9.66
N TRP A 52 11.28 3.26 -8.90
CA TRP A 52 10.13 2.45 -8.50
C TRP A 52 8.86 2.80 -9.26
N ILE A 53 8.85 3.90 -10.02
CA ILE A 53 7.61 4.49 -10.54
C ILE A 53 6.92 3.63 -11.59
N GLU A 54 7.67 2.97 -12.46
CA GLU A 54 7.14 2.10 -13.51
C GLU A 54 6.45 0.87 -12.91
N ASP A 55 7.16 0.13 -12.06
CA ASP A 55 6.63 -1.04 -11.36
C ASP A 55 5.44 -0.65 -10.46
N TYR A 56 5.50 0.51 -9.79
CA TYR A 56 4.39 1.02 -8.98
C TYR A 56 3.14 1.30 -9.82
N GLN A 57 3.27 1.97 -10.97
CA GLN A 57 2.16 2.27 -11.86
C GLN A 57 1.55 0.99 -12.44
N SER A 58 2.38 0.02 -12.84
CA SER A 58 1.92 -1.30 -13.27
C SER A 58 1.12 -2.00 -12.17
N ALA A 59 1.64 -2.02 -10.94
CA ALA A 59 0.96 -2.61 -9.79
C ALA A 59 -0.39 -1.93 -9.51
N LYS A 60 -0.43 -0.60 -9.54
CA LYS A 60 -1.66 0.18 -9.35
C LYS A 60 -2.72 -0.17 -10.39
N SER A 61 -2.35 -0.23 -11.67
CA SER A 61 -3.26 -0.62 -12.76
C SER A 61 -3.84 -2.02 -12.56
N LYS A 62 -3.01 -3.00 -12.16
CA LYS A 62 -3.48 -4.36 -11.84
C LYS A 62 -4.47 -4.35 -10.68
N LEU A 63 -4.21 -3.60 -9.62
CA LEU A 63 -5.08 -3.50 -8.46
C LEU A 63 -6.40 -2.79 -8.75
N GLU A 64 -6.39 -1.74 -9.57
CA GLU A 64 -7.62 -1.07 -10.04
C GLU A 64 -8.48 -2.03 -10.87
N SER A 65 -7.86 -2.85 -11.74
CA SER A 65 -8.55 -3.89 -12.50
C SER A 65 -9.16 -4.97 -11.58
N PHE A 66 -8.43 -5.35 -10.53
CA PHE A 66 -8.89 -6.31 -9.53
C PHE A 66 -10.12 -5.80 -8.79
N VAL A 67 -10.09 -4.56 -8.28
CA VAL A 67 -11.22 -3.95 -7.58
C VAL A 67 -12.44 -3.83 -8.50
N SER A 68 -12.24 -3.39 -9.75
CA SER A 68 -13.30 -3.28 -10.75
C SER A 68 -13.94 -4.63 -11.08
N SER A 69 -13.16 -5.71 -11.09
CA SER A 69 -13.67 -7.07 -11.30
C SER A 69 -14.44 -7.60 -10.09
N ALA A 70 -14.02 -7.23 -8.87
CA ALA A 70 -14.64 -7.66 -7.61
C ALA A 70 -15.95 -6.90 -7.31
N ALA A 71 -16.07 -5.63 -7.72
CA ALA A 71 -17.25 -4.79 -7.50
C ALA A 71 -18.49 -5.20 -8.33
N GLY A 72 -18.39 -6.26 -9.14
CA GLY A 72 -19.50 -6.76 -9.94
C GLY A 72 -19.84 -5.80 -11.08
N SER A 73 -19.22 -5.99 -12.25
CA SER A 73 -19.65 -5.32 -13.48
C SER A 73 -21.13 -5.65 -13.75
N ALA A 74 -21.99 -4.66 -13.53
CA ALA A 74 -23.40 -4.75 -13.84
C ALA A 74 -23.59 -4.85 -15.37
N ARG A 75 -24.23 -5.95 -15.79
CA ARG A 75 -25.10 -6.07 -16.98
C ARG A 75 -24.53 -5.60 -18.33
N ARG A 76 -23.55 -6.33 -18.88
CA ARG A 76 -23.58 -6.82 -20.29
C ARG A 76 -22.41 -7.77 -20.53
N SER A 77 -22.64 -9.04 -20.27
CA SER A 77 -21.79 -10.10 -20.81
C SER A 77 -21.95 -10.12 -22.33
N LYS A 78 -21.04 -9.47 -23.05
CA LYS A 78 -20.73 -9.90 -24.42
C LYS A 78 -20.10 -11.29 -24.27
N ARG A 79 -20.80 -12.30 -24.81
CA ARG A 79 -20.23 -13.63 -25.03
C ARG A 79 -18.87 -13.43 -25.71
N SER A 80 -17.83 -14.09 -25.17
CA SER A 80 -16.42 -14.01 -25.56
C SER A 80 -15.58 -12.92 -24.88
N THR A 81 -15.22 -13.15 -23.62
CA THR A 81 -13.82 -12.97 -23.18
C THR A 81 -13.52 -14.03 -22.14
N SER A 82 -12.40 -14.71 -22.32
CA SER A 82 -11.78 -15.65 -21.40
C SER A 82 -11.91 -15.18 -19.95
N SER A 83 -12.08 -16.11 -19.00
CA SER A 83 -11.96 -15.88 -17.56
C SER A 83 -10.95 -14.77 -17.28
N SER A 84 -11.39 -13.67 -16.66
CA SER A 84 -10.49 -12.60 -16.22
C SER A 84 -9.48 -13.24 -15.26
N VAL A 85 -8.28 -13.53 -15.79
CA VAL A 85 -7.15 -13.92 -14.96
C VAL A 85 -6.75 -12.64 -14.26
N VAL A 86 -7.03 -12.55 -12.96
CA VAL A 86 -6.47 -11.48 -12.12
C VAL A 86 -4.96 -11.50 -12.32
N ALA A 87 -4.41 -10.43 -12.89
CA ALA A 87 -2.98 -10.33 -13.16
C ALA A 87 -2.25 -10.27 -11.81
N SER A 88 -1.44 -11.29 -11.53
CA SER A 88 -0.69 -11.39 -10.28
C SER A 88 0.35 -10.28 -10.18
N LEU A 89 0.49 -9.73 -8.97
CA LEU A 89 1.57 -8.80 -8.66
C LEU A 89 2.91 -9.54 -8.65
N THR A 90 3.88 -9.00 -9.36
CA THR A 90 5.27 -9.49 -9.33
C THR A 90 5.96 -9.08 -8.04
N GLN A 91 7.12 -9.69 -7.76
CA GLN A 91 7.94 -9.31 -6.61
C GLN A 91 8.39 -7.84 -6.69
N LYS A 92 8.81 -7.37 -7.87
CA LYS A 92 9.24 -5.98 -8.08
C LYS A 92 8.10 -4.98 -7.88
N GLU A 93 6.91 -5.31 -8.38
CA GLU A 93 5.70 -4.50 -8.16
C GLU A 93 5.34 -4.39 -6.67
N ARG A 94 5.44 -5.50 -5.92
CA ARG A 94 5.24 -5.50 -4.46
C ARG A 94 6.29 -4.67 -3.72
N GLU A 95 7.55 -4.80 -4.13
CA GLU A 95 8.65 -4.00 -3.60
C GLU A 95 8.44 -2.51 -3.88
N ALA A 96 8.09 -2.15 -5.11
CA ALA A 96 7.80 -0.78 -5.51
C ALA A 96 6.66 -0.16 -4.69
N ILE A 97 5.57 -0.89 -4.44
CA ILE A 97 4.48 -0.41 -3.55
C ILE A 97 5.02 -0.11 -2.15
N TRP A 98 5.86 -0.98 -1.60
CA TRP A 98 6.43 -0.79 -0.27
C TRP A 98 7.40 0.39 -0.21
N GLU A 99 8.30 0.52 -1.18
CA GLU A 99 9.24 1.64 -1.22
C GLU A 99 8.53 2.98 -1.45
N MET A 100 7.51 3.02 -2.32
CA MET A 100 6.68 4.22 -2.48
C MET A 100 5.91 4.58 -1.20
N TYR A 101 5.47 3.58 -0.42
CA TYR A 101 4.86 3.82 0.88
C TYR A 101 5.84 4.46 1.88
N LYS A 102 7.10 4.03 1.91
CA LYS A 102 8.12 4.67 2.76
C LYS A 102 8.38 6.11 2.34
N LEU A 103 8.50 6.37 1.04
CA LEU A 103 8.67 7.72 0.51
C LEU A 103 7.48 8.60 0.89
N PHE A 104 6.26 8.06 0.84
CA PHE A 104 5.06 8.76 1.31
C PHE A 104 5.12 9.10 2.80
N GLU A 105 5.57 8.18 3.66
CA GLU A 105 5.77 8.48 5.09
C GLU A 105 6.85 9.55 5.32
N GLU A 106 7.91 9.55 4.52
CA GLU A 106 8.94 10.60 4.55
C GLU A 106 8.36 11.96 4.15
N ILE A 107 7.57 12.04 3.05
CA ILE A 107 6.86 13.26 2.65
C ILE A 107 6.00 13.78 3.79
N GLU A 108 5.22 12.91 4.45
CA GLU A 108 4.37 13.35 5.55
C GLU A 108 5.15 13.79 6.78
N ARG A 109 6.29 13.18 7.06
CA ARG A 109 7.19 13.62 8.14
C ARG A 109 7.79 14.99 7.84
N GLU A 110 8.25 15.23 6.61
CA GLU A 110 8.76 16.55 6.22
C GLU A 110 7.65 17.60 6.21
N ARG A 111 6.44 17.25 5.74
CA ARG A 111 5.25 18.10 5.86
C ARG A 111 5.00 18.51 7.32
N LYS A 112 5.09 17.57 8.27
CA LYS A 112 4.93 17.85 9.71
C LYS A 112 5.95 18.84 10.25
N LYS A 113 7.19 18.85 9.72
CA LYS A 113 8.21 19.83 10.10
C LYS A 113 7.96 21.21 9.50
N LEU A 114 7.35 21.27 8.31
CA LEU A 114 7.05 22.53 7.62
C LEU A 114 5.81 23.24 8.17
N ILE A 115 4.82 22.51 8.70
CA ILE A 115 3.57 23.10 9.21
C ILE A 115 3.81 24.17 10.29
N PRO A 116 4.65 23.96 11.33
CA PRO A 116 4.94 25.00 12.31
C PRO A 116 5.55 26.26 11.68
N LYS A 117 6.49 26.09 10.73
CA LYS A 117 7.12 27.21 10.02
C LYS A 117 6.11 27.99 9.16
N PHE A 118 5.15 27.30 8.56
CA PHE A 118 4.03 27.94 7.85
C PHE A 118 3.17 28.77 8.80
N ASN A 119 2.84 28.24 9.98
CA ASN A 119 2.04 28.97 10.96
C ASN A 119 2.79 30.20 11.51
N GLU A 120 4.12 30.13 11.67
CA GLU A 120 4.95 31.28 12.06
C GLU A 120 4.91 32.43 11.04
N ILE A 121 4.82 32.11 9.75
CA ILE A 121 4.72 33.09 8.66
C ILE A 121 3.29 33.66 8.59
N ASP A 122 2.29 32.81 8.77
CA ASP A 122 0.88 33.22 8.71
C ASP A 122 0.01 32.47 9.73
N ASN A 123 -0.22 33.12 10.87
CA ASN A 123 -1.04 32.59 11.96
C ASN A 123 -2.53 32.47 11.61
N SER A 124 -2.97 32.98 10.45
CA SER A 124 -4.38 32.88 10.02
C SER A 124 -4.71 31.53 9.37
N LEU A 125 -3.69 30.79 8.89
CA LEU A 125 -3.87 29.53 8.19
C LEU A 125 -3.82 28.35 9.16
N THR A 126 -4.97 27.72 9.42
CA THR A 126 -5.02 26.46 10.16
C THR A 126 -4.88 25.28 9.20
N ILE A 127 -3.71 24.67 9.15
CA ILE A 127 -3.49 23.45 8.33
C ILE A 127 -3.95 22.23 9.14
N THR A 128 -5.14 21.70 8.85
CA THR A 128 -5.61 20.44 9.43
C THR A 128 -4.92 19.23 8.81
N GLU A 129 -4.30 18.40 9.67
CA GLU A 129 -3.80 17.08 9.28
C GLU A 129 -4.95 16.06 9.24
N ALA A 130 -5.21 15.48 8.08
CA ALA A 130 -5.99 14.25 8.00
C ALA A 130 -5.09 13.08 8.42
N THR A 131 -4.95 12.86 9.73
CA THR A 131 -4.26 11.68 10.24
C THR A 131 -5.15 10.45 10.01
N LYS A 132 -4.83 9.67 8.97
CA LYS A 132 -5.36 8.31 8.87
C LYS A 132 -4.73 7.47 9.97
N ASP A 133 -5.55 6.78 10.76
CA ASP A 133 -5.05 5.82 11.74
C ASP A 133 -4.29 4.70 11.00
N ARG A 134 -2.96 4.72 11.15
CA ARG A 134 -2.05 3.83 10.42
C ARG A 134 -1.01 3.24 11.38
N PRO A 135 -0.67 1.95 11.23
CA PRO A 135 0.41 1.35 11.99
C PRO A 135 1.75 2.01 11.65
N THR A 136 2.71 1.93 12.58
CA THR A 136 4.05 2.47 12.35
C THR A 136 4.80 1.66 11.29
N GLN A 137 5.70 2.31 10.54
CA GLN A 137 6.55 1.68 9.53
C GLN A 137 7.24 0.39 10.02
N SER A 138 7.75 0.39 11.26
CA SER A 138 8.44 -0.77 11.85
C SER A 138 7.51 -1.97 12.04
N THR A 139 6.25 -1.73 12.44
CA THR A 139 5.25 -2.78 12.58
C THR A 139 4.87 -3.38 11.22
N LEU A 140 4.70 -2.52 10.21
CA LEU A 140 4.42 -2.95 8.84
C LEU A 140 5.59 -3.73 8.24
N GLN A 141 6.82 -3.25 8.39
CA GLN A 141 8.01 -3.92 7.90
C GLN A 141 8.16 -5.32 8.52
N SER A 142 7.92 -5.47 9.82
CA SER A 142 7.94 -6.76 10.50
C SER A 142 6.85 -7.70 9.95
N ALA A 143 5.64 -7.20 9.75
CA ALA A 143 4.53 -7.97 9.18
C ALA A 143 4.80 -8.41 7.73
N LEU A 144 5.26 -7.49 6.87
CA LEU A 144 5.63 -7.73 5.48
C LEU A 144 6.79 -8.72 5.34
N ALA A 145 7.77 -8.66 6.25
CA ALA A 145 8.86 -9.63 6.29
C ALA A 145 8.38 -11.05 6.64
N LYS A 146 7.47 -11.18 7.62
CA LYS A 146 6.88 -12.49 8.01
C LYS A 146 6.14 -13.16 6.85
N ILE A 147 5.41 -12.38 6.03
CA ILE A 147 4.70 -12.87 4.84
C ILE A 147 5.57 -12.94 3.58
N GLN A 148 6.85 -12.54 3.69
CA GLN A 148 7.83 -12.52 2.59
C GLN A 148 7.39 -11.69 1.39
N TRP A 149 6.81 -10.53 1.67
CA TRP A 149 6.25 -9.60 0.69
C TRP A 149 7.21 -9.24 -0.46
N THR A 150 8.43 -8.83 -0.11
CA THR A 150 9.44 -8.34 -1.06
C THR A 150 10.48 -9.38 -1.46
N THR A 151 10.54 -10.54 -0.79
CA THR A 151 11.66 -11.48 -0.92
C THR A 151 11.33 -12.74 -1.71
N GLN A 152 10.06 -13.15 -1.75
CA GLN A 152 9.62 -14.31 -2.50
C GLN A 152 8.76 -13.92 -3.70
N SER A 153 8.71 -14.81 -4.69
CA SER A 153 7.82 -14.68 -5.85
C SER A 153 6.35 -14.75 -5.47
N LYS A 154 6.01 -15.48 -4.40
CA LYS A 154 4.65 -15.59 -3.85
C LYS A 154 4.62 -15.22 -2.37
N VAL A 155 3.55 -14.57 -1.94
CA VAL A 155 3.33 -14.17 -0.55
C VAL A 155 2.90 -15.39 0.28
N LYS A 156 3.48 -15.52 1.48
CA LYS A 156 3.04 -16.51 2.47
C LYS A 156 1.74 -16.04 3.12
N TRP A 157 0.70 -16.84 2.98
CA TRP A 157 -0.63 -16.56 3.54
C TRP A 157 -0.96 -17.39 4.79
N GLU A 158 -0.17 -18.43 5.08
CA GLU A 158 -0.26 -19.20 6.32
C GLU A 158 1.12 -19.57 6.88
N ASN A 159 1.13 -19.97 8.14
CA ASN A 159 2.34 -20.44 8.80
C ASN A 159 2.90 -21.68 8.08
N PRO A 160 4.24 -21.77 7.92
CA PRO A 160 4.83 -23.00 7.42
C PRO A 160 4.47 -24.16 8.35
N ALA A 161 4.09 -25.29 7.76
CA ALA A 161 3.82 -26.50 8.54
C ALA A 161 5.04 -26.82 9.41
N PRO A 162 4.87 -27.00 10.74
CA PRO A 162 5.98 -27.33 11.61
C PRO A 162 6.59 -28.66 11.16
N ARG A 163 7.90 -28.67 10.92
CA ARG A 163 8.62 -29.89 10.53
C ARG A 163 8.67 -30.83 11.72
N ALA A 164 7.83 -31.86 11.73
CA ALA A 164 7.91 -32.94 12.69
C ALA A 164 9.29 -33.62 12.57
N LYS A 165 10.02 -33.68 13.68
CA LYS A 165 11.18 -34.58 13.79
C LYS A 165 10.63 -35.98 14.08
N LEU A 166 11.26 -37.01 13.51
CA LEU A 166 10.82 -38.40 13.67
C LEU A 166 10.58 -38.71 15.16
N GLY A 167 9.37 -39.18 15.50
CA GLY A 167 8.98 -39.52 16.88
C GLY A 167 8.50 -38.37 17.77
N ARG A 168 8.41 -37.12 17.27
CA ARG A 168 7.81 -36.00 18.03
C ARG A 168 6.85 -35.18 17.15
N SER A 169 5.66 -34.92 17.68
CA SER A 169 4.77 -33.90 17.09
C SER A 169 5.47 -32.55 17.17
N ALA A 170 5.68 -31.90 16.03
CA ALA A 170 6.15 -30.52 16.03
C ALA A 170 4.93 -29.61 16.13
N SER A 171 4.82 -28.89 17.24
CA SER A 171 3.88 -27.78 17.38
C SER A 171 4.61 -26.47 17.16
N THR A 172 4.07 -25.60 16.32
CA THR A 172 4.52 -24.20 16.27
C THR A 172 4.21 -23.56 17.63
N PRO A 173 5.17 -22.91 18.30
CA PRO A 173 4.90 -22.20 19.54
C PRO A 173 3.73 -21.22 19.35
N THR A 174 2.80 -21.18 20.31
CA THR A 174 1.56 -20.41 20.23
C THR A 174 1.79 -18.92 19.89
N HIS A 175 2.88 -18.33 20.40
CA HIS A 175 3.26 -16.94 20.12
C HIS A 175 3.72 -16.68 18.67
N LEU A 176 4.16 -17.73 17.95
CA LEU A 176 4.49 -17.69 16.52
C LEU A 176 3.32 -18.14 15.64
N SER A 177 2.21 -18.57 16.25
CA SER A 177 1.05 -19.05 15.50
C SER A 177 0.26 -17.89 14.89
N TRP A 178 0.13 -17.88 13.56
CA TRP A 178 -0.78 -16.98 12.84
C TRP A 178 -2.25 -17.39 13.00
N GLU A 179 -2.54 -18.50 13.69
CA GLU A 179 -3.90 -18.87 14.06
C GLU A 179 -4.47 -17.94 15.13
N LEU A 180 -3.61 -17.41 16.01
CA LEU A 180 -3.99 -16.31 16.90
C LEU A 180 -3.92 -15.01 16.13
N TRP A 181 -5.08 -14.36 15.97
CA TRP A 181 -5.21 -13.12 15.20
C TRP A 181 -4.31 -12.00 15.71
N THR A 182 -4.08 -11.93 17.02
CA THR A 182 -3.18 -10.95 17.65
C THR A 182 -1.75 -11.03 17.14
N ASN A 183 -1.30 -12.21 16.71
CA ASN A 183 0.07 -12.47 16.24
C ASN A 183 0.16 -12.55 14.70
N ASN A 184 -0.99 -12.48 14.02
CA ASN A 184 -1.09 -12.68 12.60
C ASN A 184 -0.59 -11.43 11.85
N PRO A 185 0.36 -11.57 10.90
CA PRO A 185 0.89 -10.42 10.16
C PRO A 185 -0.16 -9.72 9.28
N PHE A 186 -1.26 -10.39 8.93
CA PHE A 186 -2.35 -9.80 8.15
C PHE A 186 -3.27 -8.87 8.96
N LYS A 187 -3.14 -8.85 10.30
CA LYS A 187 -3.96 -8.00 11.18
C LYS A 187 -3.90 -6.51 10.84
N SER A 188 -2.74 -6.04 10.37
CA SER A 188 -2.57 -4.64 9.98
C SER A 188 -3.26 -4.31 8.65
N PHE A 189 -3.60 -5.32 7.84
CA PHE A 189 -3.99 -5.14 6.43
C PHE A 189 -5.45 -5.46 6.12
N MET A 190 -6.09 -6.30 6.94
CA MET A 190 -7.48 -6.74 6.72
C MET A 190 -8.09 -7.19 8.04
N GLU A 191 -9.41 -7.38 8.06
CA GLU A 191 -10.13 -7.89 9.22
C GLU A 191 -9.96 -9.41 9.39
N GLU A 192 -10.17 -9.90 10.61
CA GLU A 192 -10.02 -11.33 10.93
C GLU A 192 -11.02 -12.19 10.18
N THR A 193 -12.25 -11.70 10.03
CA THR A 193 -13.35 -12.32 9.31
C THR A 193 -12.99 -12.55 7.85
N ASP A 194 -12.54 -11.50 7.16
CA ASP A 194 -12.08 -11.54 5.76
C ASP A 194 -10.91 -12.51 5.58
N TYR A 195 -9.91 -12.42 6.46
CA TYR A 195 -8.75 -13.32 6.41
C TYR A 195 -9.17 -14.79 6.58
N LYS A 196 -10.05 -15.09 7.55
CA LYS A 196 -10.54 -16.46 7.79
C LYS A 196 -11.34 -17.00 6.60
N GLN A 197 -12.16 -16.16 5.95
CA GLN A 197 -12.90 -16.55 4.75
C GLN A 197 -11.96 -16.88 3.60
N LEU A 198 -10.96 -16.04 3.33
CA LEU A 198 -9.94 -16.28 2.31
C LEU A 198 -9.14 -17.56 2.60
N LYS A 199 -8.72 -17.74 3.85
CA LYS A 199 -7.98 -18.93 4.30
C LYS A 199 -8.78 -20.21 4.05
N ARG A 200 -10.08 -20.22 4.38
CA ARG A 200 -10.97 -21.36 4.13
C ARG A 200 -11.10 -21.64 2.63
N LYS A 201 -11.38 -20.61 1.83
CA LYS A 201 -11.48 -20.71 0.36
C LYS A 201 -10.22 -21.31 -0.27
N ILE A 202 -9.03 -20.87 0.16
CA ILE A 202 -7.75 -21.41 -0.33
C ILE A 202 -7.62 -22.88 0.06
N LYS A 203 -7.87 -23.24 1.32
CA LYS A 203 -7.77 -24.63 1.80
C LYS A 203 -8.75 -25.58 1.09
N ASP A 204 -9.97 -25.14 0.86
CA ASP A 204 -10.98 -25.93 0.13
C ASP A 204 -10.55 -26.18 -1.32
N LEU A 205 -10.00 -25.16 -1.99
CA LEU A 205 -9.46 -25.29 -3.35
C LEU A 205 -8.21 -26.18 -3.40
N GLU A 206 -7.33 -26.12 -2.39
CA GLU A 206 -6.19 -27.02 -2.27
C GLU A 206 -6.63 -28.47 -2.09
N ALA A 207 -7.59 -28.73 -1.21
CA ALA A 207 -8.15 -30.06 -1.00
C ALA A 207 -8.78 -30.62 -2.29
N GLN A 208 -9.57 -29.80 -3.00
CA GLN A 208 -10.16 -30.18 -4.29
C GLN A 208 -9.09 -30.49 -5.35
N HIS A 209 -8.05 -29.67 -5.45
CA HIS A 209 -6.95 -29.86 -6.38
C HIS A 209 -6.17 -31.15 -6.06
N HIS A 210 -5.89 -31.42 -4.78
CA HIS A 210 -5.23 -32.65 -4.35
C HIS A 210 -6.10 -33.89 -4.62
N GLN A 211 -7.41 -33.84 -4.34
CA GLN A 211 -8.33 -34.92 -4.63
C GLN A 211 -8.42 -35.20 -6.14
N GLN A 212 -8.50 -34.14 -6.95
CA GLN A 212 -8.56 -34.26 -8.41
C GLN A 212 -7.29 -34.90 -8.98
N LYS A 213 -6.11 -34.50 -8.49
CA LYS A 213 -4.83 -35.12 -8.86
C LYS A 213 -4.76 -36.60 -8.47
N ARG A 214 -5.19 -36.94 -7.26
CA ARG A 214 -5.24 -38.35 -6.81
C ARG A 214 -6.18 -39.18 -7.67
N ASN A 215 -7.38 -38.68 -7.96
CA ASN A 215 -8.34 -39.35 -8.82
C ASN A 215 -7.80 -39.54 -10.24
N GLY A 216 -7.09 -38.54 -10.77
CA GLY A 216 -6.43 -38.60 -12.07
C GLY A 216 -5.31 -39.65 -12.12
N MET A 217 -4.54 -39.81 -11.04
CA MET A 217 -3.52 -40.85 -10.92
C MET A 217 -4.14 -42.26 -10.83
N VAL A 218 -5.17 -42.46 -10.00
CA VAL A 218 -5.83 -43.77 -9.82
C VAL A 218 -6.51 -44.25 -11.09
N ARG A 219 -7.13 -43.34 -11.86
CA ARG A 219 -7.83 -43.69 -13.11
C ARG A 219 -6.91 -44.08 -14.27
N ARG A 220 -5.59 -43.81 -14.19
CA ARG A 220 -4.65 -44.00 -15.31
C ARG A 220 -3.87 -45.32 -15.31
N GLY A 221 -3.90 -46.08 -14.21
CA GLY A 221 -3.18 -47.36 -14.11
C GLY A 221 -1.65 -47.21 -14.19
N ILE A 222 -0.94 -48.35 -14.12
CA ILE A 222 0.53 -48.43 -13.87
C ILE A 222 1.39 -47.98 -15.08
N TYR A 223 0.81 -47.81 -16.28
CA TYR A 223 1.57 -47.73 -17.55
C TYR A 223 1.76 -46.32 -18.16
N GLN A 224 1.30 -45.23 -17.53
CA GLN A 224 1.51 -43.86 -18.05
C GLN A 224 2.34 -43.01 -17.08
N THR A 225 3.57 -42.66 -17.49
CA THR A 225 4.58 -41.97 -16.66
C THR A 225 4.37 -40.45 -16.51
N ALA A 226 3.58 -39.81 -17.38
CA ALA A 226 3.35 -38.35 -17.34
C ALA A 226 1.85 -38.01 -17.16
N TYR A 227 1.49 -37.42 -16.02
CA TYR A 227 0.16 -36.89 -15.76
C TYR A 227 -0.07 -35.59 -16.54
N ASN A 228 -1.06 -35.59 -17.44
CA ASN A 228 -1.50 -34.38 -18.14
C ASN A 228 -2.71 -33.79 -17.40
N PRO A 229 -2.64 -32.53 -16.91
CA PRO A 229 -3.74 -31.91 -16.18
C PRO A 229 -5.01 -31.83 -17.02
N THR A 230 -6.12 -32.33 -16.48
CA THR A 230 -7.45 -32.21 -17.09
C THR A 230 -7.91 -30.74 -17.13
N ALA A 231 -8.90 -30.40 -17.97
CA ALA A 231 -9.48 -29.06 -18.01
C ALA A 231 -10.00 -28.60 -16.64
N GLN A 232 -10.61 -29.52 -15.88
CA GLN A 232 -11.06 -29.26 -14.51
C GLN A 232 -9.90 -28.98 -13.56
N ASP A 233 -8.78 -29.71 -13.68
CA ASP A 233 -7.59 -29.50 -12.86
C ASP A 233 -6.97 -28.12 -13.12
N ARG A 234 -6.88 -27.71 -14.38
CA ARG A 234 -6.43 -26.36 -14.77
C ARG A 234 -7.33 -25.27 -14.20
N LEU A 235 -8.65 -25.48 -14.23
CA LEU A 235 -9.62 -24.53 -13.69
C LEU A 235 -9.54 -24.40 -12.17
N ILE A 236 -9.37 -25.52 -11.44
CA ILE A 236 -9.16 -25.49 -9.99
C ILE A 236 -7.82 -24.79 -9.66
N ALA A 237 -6.75 -25.12 -10.38
CA ALA A 237 -5.45 -24.48 -10.20
C ALA A 237 -5.51 -22.97 -10.44
N GLN A 238 -6.25 -22.53 -11.47
CA GLN A 238 -6.47 -21.11 -11.73
C GLN A 238 -7.24 -20.43 -10.59
N ARG A 239 -8.34 -21.04 -10.11
CA ARG A 239 -9.10 -20.52 -8.95
C ARG A 239 -8.25 -20.42 -7.69
N LEU A 240 -7.39 -21.41 -7.46
CA LEU A 240 -6.46 -21.42 -6.33
C LEU A 240 -5.47 -20.26 -6.42
N GLU A 241 -4.90 -20.02 -7.61
CA GLU A 241 -3.98 -18.90 -7.80
C GLU A 241 -4.68 -17.55 -7.63
N THR A 242 -5.91 -17.40 -8.15
CA THR A 242 -6.72 -16.19 -7.94
C THR A 242 -7.02 -15.95 -6.46
N ALA A 243 -7.36 -17.01 -5.70
CA ALA A 243 -7.62 -16.88 -4.27
C ALA A 243 -6.36 -16.49 -3.47
N ARG A 244 -5.18 -16.96 -3.89
CA ARG A 244 -3.90 -16.53 -3.29
C ARG A 244 -3.56 -15.09 -3.67
N GLU A 245 -3.84 -14.69 -4.90
CA GLU A 245 -3.61 -13.33 -5.36
C GLU A 245 -4.55 -12.33 -4.68
N GLU A 246 -5.75 -12.76 -4.31
CA GLU A 246 -6.69 -11.96 -3.52
C GLU A 246 -6.08 -11.56 -2.17
N VAL A 247 -5.33 -12.45 -1.49
CA VAL A 247 -4.59 -12.11 -0.26
C VAL A 247 -3.54 -11.03 -0.54
N THR A 248 -2.74 -11.21 -1.59
CA THR A 248 -1.71 -10.24 -2.01
C THR A 248 -2.34 -8.87 -2.33
N SER A 249 -3.43 -8.88 -3.07
CA SER A 249 -4.13 -7.67 -3.53
C SER A 249 -4.71 -6.90 -2.35
N ARG A 250 -5.26 -7.57 -1.33
CA ARG A 250 -5.78 -6.91 -0.12
C ARG A 250 -4.69 -6.16 0.65
N VAL A 251 -3.52 -6.76 0.81
CA VAL A 251 -2.36 -6.10 1.45
C VAL A 251 -1.93 -4.87 0.66
N ALA A 252 -1.78 -5.01 -0.67
CA ALA A 252 -1.40 -3.89 -1.53
C ALA A 252 -2.45 -2.76 -1.53
N LEU A 253 -3.74 -3.09 -1.60
CA LEU A 253 -4.83 -2.11 -1.55
C LEU A 253 -4.85 -1.34 -0.23
N GLN A 254 -4.52 -1.99 0.89
CA GLN A 254 -4.44 -1.30 2.17
C GLN A 254 -3.25 -0.33 2.22
N LEU A 255 -2.08 -0.72 1.69
CA LEU A 255 -0.94 0.19 1.54
C LEU A 255 -1.31 1.41 0.66
N LEU A 256 -1.99 1.17 -0.47
CA LEU A 256 -2.50 2.26 -1.32
C LEU A 256 -3.55 3.13 -0.61
N ASN A 257 -4.40 2.53 0.24
CA ASN A 257 -5.39 3.26 1.02
C ASN A 257 -4.72 4.22 2.01
N TRP A 258 -3.69 3.78 2.75
CA TRP A 258 -2.94 4.66 3.64
C TRP A 258 -2.26 5.81 2.90
N MET A 259 -1.79 5.60 1.67
CA MET A 259 -1.27 6.68 0.80
C MET A 259 -2.37 7.57 0.19
N GLY A 260 -3.65 7.28 0.42
CA GLY A 260 -4.77 8.01 -0.19
C GLY A 260 -4.94 7.76 -1.69
N GLN A 261 -4.33 6.70 -2.22
CA GLN A 261 -4.29 6.39 -3.65
C GLN A 261 -5.37 5.40 -4.10
N ASN A 262 -6.12 4.81 -3.16
CA ASN A 262 -7.25 3.94 -3.46
C ASN A 262 -8.55 4.75 -3.56
N LYS A 263 -9.10 4.89 -4.78
CA LYS A 263 -10.34 5.65 -5.04
C LYS A 263 -11.62 4.94 -4.56
N SER A 264 -11.57 3.65 -4.23
CA SER A 264 -12.76 2.83 -3.96
C SER A 264 -13.23 2.78 -2.49
N TYR A 265 -12.60 3.52 -1.59
CA TYR A 265 -13.04 3.71 -0.19
C TYR A 265 -13.35 5.18 0.12
N ARG A 266 -14.11 5.82 -0.76
CA ARG A 266 -14.82 7.09 -0.49
C ARG A 266 -16.30 6.88 -0.76
#